data_AF-A0A2E2N2T0-F1
#
_entry.id   AF-A0A2E2N2T0-F1
#
_cell.length_a   1.000
_cell.length_b   1.000
_cell.length_c   1.000
_cell.angle_alpha   90.00
_cell.angle_beta   90.00
_cell.angle_gamma   90.00
#
_symmetry.space_group_name_H-M   'P 1'
#
loop_
_entity.id
_entity.type
_entity.pdbx_description
1 polymer ?
#
loop_
_entity_poly.entity_id
_entity_poly.type
_entity_poly.pdbx_seq_one_letter_code
_entity_poly.pdbx_strand_id
1 'polypeptide(L)'
;MFPGAFSVLARAADKLAERGAEVLVLACTELSVIGGALDVPVAVVDTVRILADQVAPTCQQCTGDEGEHFGQIARLPVNFSEGGPKGTA
;
A
#
# COMPACT_ATOMS: atom_id res chain seq x y z
N MET A 1 -0.49 -21.33 4.00
CA MET A 1 -0.92 -19.94 4.24
C MET A 1 -1.01 -19.74 5.75
N PHE A 2 -0.23 -18.82 6.32
CA PHE A 2 -0.14 -18.58 7.77
C PHE A 2 -1.38 -17.76 8.22
N PRO A 3 -2.38 -18.33 8.92
CA PRO A 3 -3.65 -17.66 9.17
C PRO A 3 -3.55 -16.46 10.12
N GLY A 4 -2.45 -16.33 10.88
CA GLY A 4 -2.28 -15.33 11.93
C GLY A 4 -1.66 -14.00 11.50
N ALA A 5 -0.95 -13.94 10.36
CA ALA A 5 -0.24 -12.72 9.98
C ALA A 5 -1.22 -11.56 9.68
N PHE A 6 -2.34 -11.87 9.04
CA PHE A 6 -3.37 -10.90 8.71
C PHE A 6 -4.05 -10.33 9.96
N SER A 7 -4.43 -11.18 10.91
CA SER A 7 -5.10 -10.73 12.14
C SER A 7 -4.20 -9.88 13.02
N VAL A 8 -2.89 -10.17 13.04
CA VAL A 8 -1.90 -9.34 13.74
C VAL A 8 -1.77 -7.96 13.08
N LEU A 9 -1.72 -7.91 11.74
CA LEU A 9 -1.63 -6.65 10.99
C LEU A 9 -2.89 -5.80 11.18
N ALA A 10 -4.08 -6.38 11.04
CA ALA A 10 -5.37 -5.69 11.26
C ALA A 10 -5.44 -5.09 12.67
N ARG A 11 -5.12 -5.90 13.70
CA ARG A 11 -5.09 -5.42 15.08
C ARG A 11 -4.07 -4.30 15.31
N ALA A 12 -2.93 -4.34 14.65
CA ALA A 12 -1.94 -3.27 14.74
C ALA A 12 -2.46 -1.98 14.10
N ALA A 13 -3.14 -2.07 12.96
CA ALA A 13 -3.73 -0.93 12.28
C ALA A 13 -4.87 -0.30 13.11
N ASP A 14 -5.77 -1.11 13.69
CA ASP A 14 -6.85 -0.62 14.56
C ASP A 14 -6.29 0.20 15.73
N LYS A 15 -5.25 -0.33 16.40
CA LYS A 15 -4.59 0.38 17.51
C LYS A 15 -3.94 1.69 17.09
N LEU A 16 -3.46 1.79 15.85
CA LEU A 16 -2.90 3.04 15.34
C LEU A 16 -4.03 4.04 15.04
N ALA A 17 -5.12 3.59 14.43
CA ALA A 17 -6.30 4.43 14.18
C ALA A 17 -6.92 4.95 15.48
N GLU A 18 -7.09 4.10 16.50
CA GLU A 18 -7.56 4.50 17.84
C GLU A 18 -6.68 5.57 18.50
N ARG A 19 -5.39 5.61 18.14
CA ARG A 19 -4.42 6.61 18.64
C ARG A 19 -4.39 7.88 17.79
N GLY A 20 -5.29 8.02 16.81
CA GLY A 20 -5.40 9.18 15.95
C GLY A 20 -4.49 9.14 14.73
N ALA A 21 -4.00 7.96 14.31
CA ALA A 21 -3.32 7.87 13.03
C ALA A 21 -4.33 8.13 11.90
N GLU A 22 -4.04 9.08 11.02
CA GLU A 22 -4.87 9.41 9.86
C GLU A 22 -4.47 8.62 8.61
N VAL A 23 -3.23 8.09 8.61
CA VAL A 23 -2.63 7.34 7.51
C VAL A 23 -1.81 6.17 8.05
N LEU A 24 -1.91 5.01 7.39
CA LEU A 24 -1.10 3.83 7.63
C LEU A 24 -0.11 3.63 6.47
N VAL A 25 1.18 3.58 6.77
CA VAL A 25 2.23 3.30 5.76
C VAL A 25 2.68 1.85 5.87
N LEU A 26 2.43 1.05 4.82
CA LEU A 26 2.97 -0.31 4.70
C LEU A 26 4.41 -0.22 4.23
N ALA A 27 5.35 -0.22 5.18
CA ALA A 27 6.78 -0.01 4.94
C ALA A 27 7.60 -1.30 4.77
N CYS A 28 6.94 -2.46 4.65
CA CYS A 28 7.60 -3.75 4.46
C CYS A 28 7.08 -4.41 3.19
N THR A 29 8.00 -4.93 2.37
CA THR A 29 7.69 -5.49 1.05
C THR A 29 6.70 -6.67 1.09
N GLU A 30 6.77 -7.46 2.14
CA GLU A 30 5.95 -8.64 2.38
C GLU A 30 4.52 -8.26 2.78
N LEU A 31 4.33 -7.09 3.38
CA LEU A 31 3.00 -6.62 3.78
C LEU A 31 2.19 -6.15 2.57
N SER A 32 2.82 -5.69 1.50
CA SER A 32 2.14 -5.32 0.25
C SER A 32 1.39 -6.50 -0.38
N VAL A 33 1.83 -7.74 -0.13
CA VAL A 33 1.15 -8.97 -0.60
C VAL A 33 -0.19 -9.19 0.11
N ILE A 34 -0.31 -8.77 1.37
CA ILE A 34 -1.50 -9.00 2.20
C ILE A 34 -2.28 -7.71 2.50
N GLY A 35 -1.72 -6.55 2.15
CA GLY A 35 -2.25 -5.23 2.49
C GLY A 35 -3.56 -4.91 1.78
N GLY A 36 -3.80 -5.46 0.58
CA GLY A 36 -5.05 -5.26 -0.15
C GLY A 36 -6.30 -5.85 0.51
N ALA A 37 -6.12 -6.75 1.49
CA ALA A 37 -7.22 -7.31 2.28
C ALA A 37 -7.49 -6.53 3.57
N LEU A 38 -6.68 -5.52 3.88
CA LEU A 38 -6.77 -4.77 5.14
C LEU A 38 -7.97 -3.82 5.09
N ASP A 39 -9.00 -4.12 5.87
CA ASP A 39 -10.19 -3.29 6.03
C ASP A 39 -10.00 -2.39 7.26
N VAL A 40 -9.54 -1.16 7.03
CA VAL A 40 -9.21 -0.19 8.09
C VAL A 40 -9.80 1.18 7.79
N PRO A 41 -10.19 1.97 8.81
CA PRO A 41 -10.88 3.24 8.60
C PRO A 41 -9.96 4.39 8.14
N VAL A 42 -8.67 4.13 7.93
CA VAL A 42 -7.64 5.13 7.63
C VAL A 42 -7.02 4.86 6.27
N ALA A 43 -6.52 5.89 5.61
CA ALA A 43 -5.89 5.74 4.31
C ALA A 43 -4.63 4.87 4.41
N VAL A 44 -4.46 3.94 3.46
CA VAL A 44 -3.29 3.04 3.42
C VAL A 44 -2.37 3.43 2.27
N VAL A 45 -1.10 3.63 2.60
CA VAL A 45 -0.02 3.92 1.65
C VAL A 45 0.88 2.70 1.53
N ASP A 46 0.84 2.03 0.39
CA ASP A 46 1.74 0.91 0.07
C ASP A 46 3.01 1.43 -0.60
N THR A 47 4.14 1.38 0.12
CA THR A 47 5.40 1.94 -0.38
C THR A 47 5.95 1.13 -1.55
N VAL A 48 5.74 -0.19 -1.59
CA VAL A 48 6.17 -1.02 -2.73
C VAL A 48 5.43 -0.64 -3.98
N ARG A 49 4.12 -0.40 -3.86
CA ARG A 49 3.32 0.04 -5.00
C ARG A 49 3.80 1.38 -5.54
N ILE A 50 4.01 2.36 -4.66
CA ILE A 50 4.53 3.67 -5.06
C ILE A 50 5.90 3.52 -5.73
N LEU A 51 6.80 2.74 -5.15
CA LEU A 51 8.12 2.50 -5.72
C LEU A 51 8.02 1.80 -7.08
N ALA A 52 7.15 0.82 -7.25
CA ALA A 52 6.93 0.17 -8.54
C ALA A 52 6.42 1.15 -9.59
N ASP A 53 5.40 1.96 -9.25
CA ASP A 53 4.79 2.92 -10.16
C ASP A 53 5.76 4.05 -10.56
N GLN A 54 6.68 4.44 -9.68
CA GLN A 54 7.64 5.52 -9.93
C GLN A 54 8.97 5.05 -10.53
N VAL A 55 9.46 3.87 -10.13
CA VAL A 55 10.78 3.37 -10.53
C VAL A 55 10.69 2.50 -11.77
N ALA A 56 9.67 1.63 -11.91
CA ALA A 56 9.57 0.72 -13.06
C ALA A 56 9.60 1.45 -14.42
N PRO A 57 8.96 2.62 -14.61
CA PRO A 57 9.07 3.37 -15.87
C PRO A 57 10.50 3.83 -16.19
N THR A 58 11.31 4.12 -15.16
CA THR A 58 12.72 4.51 -15.36
C THR A 58 13.62 3.33 -15.73
N CYS A 59 13.21 2.10 -15.38
CA CYS A 59 13.90 0.86 -15.72
C CYS A 59 13.61 0.34 -17.14
N GLN A 60 12.88 1.07 -18.00
CA GLN A 60 12.66 0.67 -19.41
C GLN A 60 13.95 0.50 -20.24
N GLN A 61 15.12 0.85 -19.70
CA GLN A 61 16.44 0.61 -20.29
C GLN A 61 17.06 -0.76 -19.94
N CYS A 62 16.44 -1.53 -19.03
CA CYS A 62 16.89 -2.86 -18.62
C CYS A 62 15.98 -3.94 -19.25
N THR A 63 16.20 -4.28 -20.51
CA THR A 63 15.51 -5.41 -21.16
C THR A 63 16.22 -6.74 -20.84
N GLY A 64 15.72 -7.47 -19.84
CA GLY A 64 16.12 -8.83 -19.48
C GLY A 64 14.98 -9.56 -18.73
N ASP A 65 15.00 -10.89 -18.75
CA ASP A 65 13.92 -11.89 -18.49
C ASP A 65 13.13 -11.77 -17.16
N GLU A 66 13.48 -10.85 -16.26
CA GLU A 66 12.84 -10.66 -14.94
C GLU A 66 11.65 -9.66 -14.98
N GLY A 67 11.36 -9.07 -16.15
CA GLY A 67 10.40 -7.96 -16.31
C GLY A 67 8.91 -8.32 -16.18
N GLU A 68 8.54 -9.60 -16.19
CA GLU A 68 7.12 -10.00 -16.20
C GLU A 68 6.45 -9.93 -14.81
N HIS A 69 7.22 -10.02 -13.71
CA HIS A 69 6.64 -9.97 -12.35
C HIS A 69 6.31 -8.55 -11.88
N PHE A 70 7.04 -7.52 -12.33
CA PHE A 70 6.79 -6.13 -11.95
C PHE A 70 5.47 -5.57 -12.52
N GLY A 71 5.06 -6.04 -13.69
CA GLY A 71 3.84 -5.58 -14.36
C GLY A 71 2.54 -5.88 -13.59
N GLN A 72 2.54 -6.84 -12.67
CA GLN A 72 1.37 -7.17 -11.85
C GLN A 72 1.18 -6.19 -10.67
N ILE A 73 2.26 -5.68 -10.08
CA ILE A 73 2.20 -4.72 -8.97
C ILE A 73 1.65 -3.38 -9.46
N ALA A 74 2.03 -2.93 -10.65
CA ALA A 74 1.60 -1.64 -11.19
C ALA A 74 0.10 -1.55 -11.55
N ARG A 75 -0.63 -2.69 -11.66
CA ARG A 75 -1.98 -2.74 -12.26
C ARG A 75 -3.16 -2.79 -11.28
N LEU A 76 -2.97 -2.78 -9.97
CA LEU A 76 -4.08 -2.69 -9.01
C LEU A 76 -4.58 -1.23 -8.89
N PRO A 77 -5.89 -0.98 -8.77
CA PRO A 77 -6.41 0.38 -8.70
C PRO A 77 -6.01 1.07 -7.38
N VAL A 78 -5.39 2.24 -7.47
CA VAL A 78 -5.19 3.14 -6.32
C VAL A 78 -6.46 3.97 -6.16
N ASN A 79 -7.23 3.73 -5.10
CA ASN A 79 -8.31 4.63 -4.73
C ASN A 79 -7.76 5.71 -3.78
N PHE A 80 -7.52 6.90 -4.31
CA PHE A 80 -7.43 8.12 -3.51
C PHE A 80 -8.86 8.63 -3.29
N SER A 81 -9.40 8.49 -2.08
CA SER A 81 -10.56 9.30 -1.68
C SER A 81 -10.02 10.67 -1.27
N GLU A 82 -10.05 11.64 -2.19
CA GLU A 82 -9.74 13.05 -1.89
C GLU A 82 -10.78 13.63 -0.93
N GLY A 83 -10.54 13.49 0.38
CA GLY A 83 -11.31 14.11 1.45
C GLY A 83 -10.50 15.21 2.14
N GLY A 84 -10.20 16.30 1.44
CA GLY A 84 -9.55 17.47 2.04
C GLY A 84 -10.52 18.30 2.90
N PRO A 85 -10.12 18.81 4.08
CA PRO A 85 -10.96 19.71 4.85
C PRO A 85 -11.12 21.05 4.12
N LYS A 86 -12.38 21.45 3.86
CA LYS A 86 -12.72 22.82 3.42
C LYS A 86 -12.55 23.77 4.60
N GLY A 87 -11.34 24.25 4.81
CA GLY A 87 -11.03 25.33 5.73
C GLY A 87 -11.53 26.66 5.16
N THR A 88 -12.57 27.21 5.77
CA THR A 88 -13.01 28.60 5.62
C THR A 88 -11.98 29.54 6.26
N ALA A 89 -11.54 30.55 5.52
CA ALA A 89 -11.01 31.80 6.04
C ALA A 89 -11.49 32.94 5.14
#